data_AF-A0A0X3UYB9-F1
#
_entry.id   AF-A0A0X3UYB9-F1
#
_cell.length_a   1.000
_cell.length_b   1.000
_cell.length_c   1.000
_cell.angle_alpha   90.00
_cell.angle_beta   90.00
_cell.angle_gamma   90.00
#
_symmetry.space_group_name_H-M   'P 1'
#
loop_
_entity.id
_entity.type
_entity.pdbx_description
1 polymer ?
#
loop_
_entity_poly.entity_id
_entity_poly.type
_entity_poly.pdbx_seq_one_letter_code
_entity_poly.pdbx_strand_id
1 'polypeptide(L)'
;MIRRAAVAFGLVAFPSALLTTVGYVLATRTPGYYQRLFEGQWDAIATGFALASFGVLVLAYGVRRAFSVLGGFQPDNVRRGLVAVLGGVLVLGLGGAVLWRLLVP
;
A
#
# COMPACT_ATOMS: atom_id res chain seq x y z
N MET A 1 -2.24 6.70 20.40
CA MET A 1 -2.21 5.67 19.32
C MET A 1 -3.24 5.96 18.23
N ILE A 2 -4.47 6.35 18.56
CA ILE A 2 -5.57 6.66 17.63
C ILE A 2 -5.17 7.68 16.54
N ARG A 3 -4.51 8.80 16.91
CA ARG A 3 -4.05 9.82 15.93
C ARG A 3 -3.13 9.25 14.85
N ARG A 4 -2.20 8.34 15.21
CA ARG A 4 -1.27 7.74 14.25
C ARG A 4 -1.98 6.76 13.32
N ALA A 5 -2.92 5.99 13.86
CA ALA A 5 -3.77 5.09 13.07
C ALA A 5 -4.64 5.87 12.09
N ALA A 6 -5.28 6.96 12.54
CA ALA A 6 -6.11 7.82 11.68
C ALA A 6 -5.31 8.46 10.54
N VAL A 7 -4.08 8.93 10.81
CA VAL A 7 -3.19 9.46 9.76
C VAL A 7 -2.79 8.37 8.77
N ALA A 8 -2.43 7.17 9.25
CA ALA A 8 -2.11 6.04 8.37
C ALA A 8 -3.31 5.64 7.50
N PHE A 9 -4.52 5.57 8.09
CA PHE A 9 -5.76 5.32 7.36
C PHE A 9 -6.01 6.39 6.30
N GLY A 10 -5.87 7.67 6.63
CA GLY A 10 -6.05 8.76 5.66
C GLY A 10 -5.04 8.68 4.51
N LEU A 11 -3.76 8.39 4.82
CA LEU A 11 -2.69 8.23 3.84
C LEU A 11 -2.86 7.01 2.94
N VAL A 12 -3.58 5.98 3.39
CA VAL A 12 -3.89 4.78 2.59
C VAL A 12 -5.20 4.96 1.81
N ALA A 13 -6.21 5.60 2.41
CA ALA A 13 -7.51 5.83 1.81
C ALA A 13 -7.41 6.78 0.62
N PHE A 14 -6.59 7.83 0.71
CA PHE A 14 -6.40 8.79 -0.39
C PHE A 14 -5.91 8.17 -1.71
N PRO A 15 -4.79 7.42 -1.76
CA PRO A 15 -4.35 6.76 -2.98
C PRO A 15 -5.33 5.67 -3.46
N SER A 16 -6.03 5.00 -2.53
CA SER A 16 -7.07 4.03 -2.89
C SER A 16 -8.27 4.71 -3.57
N ALA A 17 -8.67 5.89 -3.09
CA ALA A 17 -9.74 6.69 -3.71
C ALA A 17 -9.32 7.27 -5.08
N LEU A 18 -8.06 7.66 -5.24
CA LEU A 18 -7.54 8.06 -6.56
C LEU A 18 -7.59 6.90 -7.54
N LEU A 19 -7.28 5.68 -7.07
CA LEU A 19 -7.36 4.48 -7.90
C LEU A 19 -8.78 4.24 -8.40
N THR A 20 -9.78 4.43 -7.54
CA THR A 20 -11.21 4.34 -7.90
C THR A 20 -11.53 5.28 -9.07
N THR A 21 -11.07 6.53 -9.01
CA THR A 21 -11.26 7.51 -10.09
C THR A 21 -10.55 7.10 -11.38
N VAL A 22 -9.30 6.64 -11.28
CA VAL A 22 -8.51 6.19 -12.44
C VAL A 22 -9.12 4.95 -13.09
N GLY A 23 -9.55 3.98 -12.28
CA GLY A 23 -10.22 2.76 -12.73
C GLY A 23 -11.53 3.06 -13.47
N TYR A 24 -12.31 4.01 -12.97
CA TYR A 24 -13.52 4.47 -13.66
C TYR A 24 -13.22 5.10 -15.03
N VAL A 25 -12.20 5.96 -15.10
CA VAL A 25 -11.78 6.57 -16.37
C VAL A 25 -11.28 5.50 -17.35
N LEU A 26 -10.52 4.51 -16.90
CA LEU A 26 -10.03 3.40 -17.74
C LEU A 26 -11.17 2.51 -18.24
N ALA A 27 -12.12 2.17 -17.37
CA ALA A 27 -13.28 1.37 -17.72
C ALA A 27 -14.16 2.06 -18.76
N THR A 28 -14.29 3.39 -18.71
CA THR A 28 -15.09 4.18 -19.66
C THR A 28 -14.37 4.51 -20.97
N ARG A 29 -13.03 4.70 -20.93
CA ARG A 29 -12.23 5.06 -22.13
C ARG A 29 -11.78 3.85 -22.95
N THR A 30 -11.58 2.70 -22.32
CA THR A 30 -11.16 1.45 -22.98
C THR A 30 -12.09 0.31 -22.57
N PRO A 31 -13.34 0.31 -23.07
CA PRO A 31 -14.31 -0.73 -22.74
C PRO A 31 -13.81 -2.11 -23.21
N GLY A 32 -14.02 -3.15 -22.39
CA GLY A 32 -13.52 -4.50 -22.66
C GLY A 32 -13.02 -5.24 -21.40
N TYR A 33 -11.72 -5.52 -21.34
CA TYR A 33 -11.10 -6.22 -20.21
C TYR A 33 -11.23 -5.42 -18.90
N TYR A 34 -10.85 -4.14 -18.91
CA TYR A 34 -10.86 -3.29 -17.71
C TYR A 34 -12.27 -3.06 -17.16
N GLN A 35 -13.28 -2.90 -18.03
CA GLN A 35 -14.66 -2.75 -17.59
C GLN A 35 -15.13 -3.97 -16.78
N ARG A 36 -14.91 -5.18 -17.31
CA ARG A 36 -15.27 -6.44 -16.62
C ARG A 36 -14.47 -6.65 -15.33
N LEU A 37 -13.19 -6.29 -15.36
CA LEU A 37 -12.30 -6.41 -14.20
C LEU A 37 -12.79 -5.53 -13.04
N PHE A 38 -13.09 -4.27 -13.34
CA PHE A 38 -13.53 -3.31 -12.34
C PHE A 38 -14.98 -3.58 -11.89
N GLU A 39 -15.91 -3.98 -12.76
CA GLU A 39 -17.28 -4.35 -12.37
C GLU A 39 -17.33 -5.56 -11.41
N GLY A 40 -16.44 -6.54 -11.59
CA GLY A 40 -16.45 -7.77 -10.78
C GLY A 40 -15.49 -7.79 -9.58
N GLN A 41 -14.46 -6.94 -9.56
CA GLN A 41 -13.35 -7.05 -8.60
C GLN A 41 -12.94 -5.72 -7.97
N TRP A 42 -13.82 -4.71 -8.00
CA TRP A 42 -13.53 -3.37 -7.46
C TRP A 42 -12.95 -3.40 -6.03
N ASP A 43 -13.63 -4.11 -5.13
CA ASP A 43 -13.23 -4.20 -3.73
C ASP A 43 -11.88 -4.89 -3.54
N ALA A 44 -11.60 -5.91 -4.36
CA ALA A 44 -10.35 -6.66 -4.31
C ALA A 44 -9.17 -5.81 -4.79
N ILE A 45 -9.36 -5.04 -5.87
CA ILE A 45 -8.36 -4.10 -6.39
C ILE A 45 -8.09 -3.00 -5.37
N ALA A 46 -9.14 -2.38 -4.81
CA ALA A 46 -9.00 -1.36 -3.78
C ALA A 46 -8.27 -1.90 -2.54
N THR A 47 -8.60 -3.12 -2.12
CA THR A 47 -7.92 -3.79 -0.99
C THR A 47 -6.45 -4.06 -1.30
N GLY A 48 -6.13 -4.56 -2.50
CA GLY A 48 -4.75 -4.78 -2.94
C GLY A 48 -3.92 -3.49 -2.93
N PHE A 49 -4.51 -2.39 -3.39
CA PHE A 49 -3.88 -1.06 -3.37
C PHE A 49 -3.72 -0.50 -1.95
N ALA A 50 -4.71 -0.69 -1.08
CA ALA A 50 -4.64 -0.28 0.30
C ALA A 50 -3.50 -1.00 1.04
N LEU A 51 -3.39 -2.32 0.84
CA LEU A 51 -2.29 -3.13 1.37
C LEU A 51 -0.93 -2.67 0.83
N ALA A 52 -0.80 -2.48 -0.47
CA ALA A 52 0.45 -2.00 -1.07
C ALA A 52 0.86 -0.63 -0.49
N SER A 53 -0.08 0.32 -0.43
CA SER A 53 0.15 1.66 0.12
C SER A 53 0.56 1.61 1.59
N PHE A 54 -0.10 0.77 2.39
CA PHE A 54 0.26 0.57 3.80
C PHE A 54 1.66 -0.05 3.93
N GLY A 55 1.99 -1.04 3.10
CA GLY A 55 3.31 -1.66 3.03
C GLY A 55 4.42 -0.62 2.77
N VAL A 56 4.20 0.29 1.81
CA VAL A 56 5.12 1.40 1.52
C VAL A 56 5.30 2.32 2.73
N LEU A 57 4.23 2.69 3.42
CA LEU A 57 4.31 3.56 4.61
C LEU A 57 5.11 2.89 5.74
N VAL A 58 4.89 1.60 5.97
CA VAL A 58 5.60 0.82 6.98
C VAL A 58 7.08 0.67 6.61
N LEU A 59 7.39 0.44 5.33
CA LEU A 59 8.75 0.44 4.79
C LEU A 59 9.44 1.78 5.02
N ALA A 60 8.82 2.89 4.63
CA ALA A 60 9.35 4.23 4.80
C ALA A 60 9.60 4.55 6.29
N TYR A 61 8.68 4.14 7.16
CA TYR A 61 8.84 4.25 8.61
C TYR A 61 10.05 3.44 9.12
N GLY A 62 10.18 2.18 8.70
CA GLY A 62 11.27 1.30 9.09
C GLY A 62 12.64 1.81 8.62
N VAL A 63 12.75 2.24 7.36
CA VAL A 63 13.96 2.83 6.78
C VAL A 63 14.35 4.10 7.55
N ARG A 64 13.40 5.02 7.76
CA ARG A 64 13.66 6.24 8.54
C ARG A 64 14.16 5.91 9.94
N ARG A 65 13.60 4.88 10.59
CA ARG A 65 13.99 4.50 11.95
C ARG A 65 15.37 3.84 12.01
N ALA A 66 15.72 3.03 11.01
CA ALA A 66 17.01 2.35 10.94
C ALA A 66 18.17 3.28 10.53
N PHE A 67 17.93 4.21 9.60
CA PHE A 67 18.99 5.00 8.95
C PHE A 67 18.99 6.49 9.26
N SER A 68 17.98 7.05 9.93
CA SER A 68 18.03 8.48 10.29
C SER A 68 19.01 8.76 11.42
N VAL A 69 19.63 9.94 11.40
CA VAL A 69 20.55 10.45 12.44
C VAL A 69 19.91 10.45 13.84
N LEU A 70 18.57 10.53 13.95
CA LEU A 70 17.88 10.45 15.24
C LEU A 70 17.54 9.01 15.67
N GLY A 71 17.54 8.05 14.73
CA GLY A 71 17.16 6.66 14.97
C GLY A 71 18.34 5.69 15.05
N GLY A 72 19.33 5.82 14.16
CA GLY A 72 20.42 4.86 13.98
C GLY A 72 21.44 4.82 15.13
N PHE A 73 21.51 5.86 15.96
CA PHE A 73 22.40 5.90 17.13
C PHE A 73 21.88 5.08 18.32
N GLN A 74 20.64 4.59 18.27
CA GLN A 74 20.12 3.66 19.27
C GLN A 74 20.01 2.25 18.67
N PRO A 75 20.76 1.25 19.19
CA PRO A 75 20.76 -0.11 18.62
C PRO A 75 19.36 -0.76 18.61
N ASP A 76 18.52 -0.45 19.60
CA ASP A 76 17.13 -0.93 19.65
C ASP A 76 16.26 -0.37 18.51
N ASN A 77 16.53 0.85 18.04
CA ASN A 77 15.81 1.45 16.93
C ASN A 77 16.21 0.87 15.58
N VAL A 78 17.47 0.42 15.43
CA VAL A 78 17.92 -0.32 14.24
C VAL A 78 17.16 -1.65 14.15
N ARG A 79 17.13 -2.43 15.23
CA ARG A 79 16.38 -3.71 15.26
C ARG A 79 14.89 -3.50 14.98
N ARG A 80 14.25 -2.54 15.64
CA ARG A 80 12.83 -2.21 15.41
C ARG A 80 12.57 -1.66 14.01
N GLY A 81 13.51 -0.91 13.46
CA GLY A 81 13.47 -0.41 12.09
C GLY A 81 13.53 -1.55 11.07
N LEU A 82 14.47 -2.49 11.23
CA LEU A 82 14.59 -3.67 10.38
C LEU A 82 13.36 -4.57 10.44
N VAL A 83 12.79 -4.79 11.62
CA VAL A 83 11.51 -5.53 11.76
C VAL A 83 10.37 -4.83 11.03
N ALA A 84 10.29 -3.50 11.13
CA ALA A 84 9.30 -2.73 10.39
C ALA A 84 9.55 -2.81 8.87
N VAL A 85 10.80 -2.75 8.41
CA VAL A 85 11.15 -2.94 6.99
C VAL A 85 10.67 -4.31 6.51
N LEU A 86 11.00 -5.39 7.21
CA LEU A 86 10.55 -6.75 6.84
C LEU A 86 9.02 -6.86 6.80
N GLY A 87 8.33 -6.33 7.80
CA GLY A 87 6.86 -6.30 7.80
C GLY A 87 6.29 -5.51 6.63
N GLY A 88 6.88 -4.35 6.31
CA GLY A 88 6.49 -3.54 5.17
C GLY A 88 6.73 -4.24 3.82
N VAL A 89 7.85 -4.96 3.66
CA VAL A 89 8.12 -5.79 2.46
C VAL A 89 7.05 -6.87 2.30
N LEU A 90 6.70 -7.58 3.38
CA LEU A 90 5.70 -8.65 3.32
C LEU A 90 4.32 -8.11 2.94
N VAL A 91 3.89 -7.01 3.57
CA VAL A 91 2.58 -6.41 3.28
C VAL A 91 2.55 -5.82 1.88
N LEU A 92 3.63 -5.16 1.43
CA LEU A 92 3.75 -4.65 0.07
C LEU A 92 3.73 -5.80 -0.95
N GLY A 93 4.44 -6.89 -0.67
CA GLY A 93 4.46 -8.09 -1.49
C GLY A 93 3.09 -8.75 -1.59
N LEU A 94 2.34 -8.84 -0.49
CA LEU A 94 0.96 -9.35 -0.48
C LEU A 94 0.02 -8.45 -1.30
N GLY A 95 0.05 -7.13 -1.09
CA GLY A 95 -0.74 -6.19 -1.89
C GLY A 95 -0.39 -6.27 -3.37
N GLY A 96 0.92 -6.32 -3.69
CA GLY A 96 1.43 -6.49 -5.05
C GLY A 96 1.01 -7.82 -5.69
N ALA A 97 1.05 -8.93 -4.95
CA ALA A 97 0.64 -10.24 -5.45
C ALA A 97 -0.86 -10.32 -5.73
N VAL A 98 -1.69 -9.72 -4.86
CA VAL A 98 -3.13 -9.57 -5.10
C VAL A 98 -3.35 -8.75 -6.36
N LEU A 99 -2.75 -7.57 -6.46
CA LEU A 99 -2.89 -6.72 -7.65
C LEU A 99 -2.39 -7.40 -8.93
N TRP A 100 -1.27 -8.12 -8.87
CA TRP A 100 -0.71 -8.85 -10.00
C TRP A 100 -1.71 -9.91 -10.50
N ARG A 101 -2.25 -10.71 -9.59
CA ARG A 101 -3.23 -11.76 -9.92
C ARG A 101 -4.51 -11.19 -10.54
N LEU A 102 -4.93 -10.00 -10.12
CA LEU A 102 -6.18 -9.38 -10.61
C LEU A 102 -5.96 -8.60 -11.90
N LEU A 103 -4.85 -7.88 -12.04
CA LEU A 103 -4.63 -6.97 -13.18
C LEU A 103 -3.97 -7.65 -14.37
N VAL A 104 -3.13 -8.65 -14.15
CA VAL A 104 -2.43 -9.38 -15.23
C VAL A 104 -3.35 -10.51 -15.74
N PRO A 105 -3.67 -10.53 -17.05
CA PRO A 105 -4.50 -11.56 -17.66
C PRO A 105 -3.84 -12.94 -17.70
#